data_AF-A0A9E2B083-F1
#
_entry.id   AF-A0A9E2B083-F1
#
_cell.length_a   1.000
_cell.length_b   1.000
_cell.length_c   1.000
_cell.angle_alpha   90.00
_cell.angle_beta   90.00
_cell.angle_gamma   90.00
#
_symmetry.space_group_name_H-M   'P 1'
#
loop_
_entity.id
_entity.type
_entity.pdbx_description
1 polymer ?
#
loop_
_entity_poly.entity_id
_entity_poly.type
_entity_poly.pdbx_seq_one_letter_code
_entity_poly.pdbx_strand_id
1 'polypeptide(L)'
;GKGATIKNSNALVLGITFKENCPDIRNSRVIDIIEELQSYHVNVDVYDPWASKDEVKHEYGLELITQTKGLKSNYDAIILAVSHKEFVKLPLHSHKSDKGVVFDVKSLLPKASVDASL
;
A
#
# COMPACT_ATOMS: atom_id res chain seq x y z
N GLY A 1 3.15 22.63 -11.49
CA GLY A 1 2.78 21.43 -10.71
C GLY A 1 3.64 20.28 -11.16
N LYS A 2 4.12 19.42 -10.24
CA LYS A 2 4.89 18.23 -10.61
C LYS A 2 3.95 17.24 -11.29
N GLY A 3 3.92 17.23 -12.63
CA GLY A 3 3.26 16.18 -13.39
C GLY A 3 4.07 14.90 -13.26
N ALA A 4 3.75 14.06 -12.28
CA ALA A 4 4.29 12.72 -12.21
C ALA A 4 3.65 11.89 -13.32
N THR A 5 4.47 11.28 -14.18
CA THR A 5 3.97 10.31 -15.15
C THR A 5 3.46 9.09 -14.39
N ILE A 6 2.15 8.87 -14.39
CA ILE A 6 1.49 7.80 -13.62
C ILE A 6 1.74 6.42 -14.26
N LYS A 7 1.79 6.37 -15.60
CA LYS A 7 2.01 5.12 -16.34
C LYS A 7 3.37 4.49 -16.01
N ASN A 8 3.38 3.20 -15.70
CA ASN A 8 4.54 2.39 -15.31
C ASN A 8 5.22 2.81 -13.99
N SER A 9 4.59 3.67 -13.19
CA SER A 9 5.07 3.97 -11.83
C SER A 9 4.89 2.76 -10.92
N ASN A 10 5.67 2.69 -9.83
CA ASN A 10 5.52 1.63 -8.83
C ASN A 10 4.79 2.17 -7.60
N ALA A 11 3.67 1.55 -7.23
CA ALA A 11 2.94 1.88 -6.01
C ALA A 11 2.98 0.72 -5.02
N LEU A 12 3.07 1.06 -3.73
CA LEU A 12 2.89 0.14 -2.62
C LEU A 12 1.59 0.49 -1.89
N VAL A 13 0.66 -0.47 -1.81
CA VAL A 13 -0.53 -0.36 -0.97
C VAL A 13 -0.27 -1.12 0.35
N LEU A 14 -0.33 -0.39 1.45
CA LEU A 14 -0.17 -0.92 2.81
C LEU A 14 -1.55 -1.25 3.40
N GLY A 15 -1.79 -2.54 3.56
CA GLY A 15 -3.04 -3.11 4.04
C GLY A 15 -3.98 -3.52 2.91
N ILE A 16 -4.63 -4.66 3.06
CA ILE A 16 -5.70 -5.15 2.17
C ILE A 16 -6.92 -5.64 2.97
N THR A 17 -6.74 -5.87 4.26
CA THR A 17 -7.80 -6.30 5.19
C THR A 17 -8.93 -5.29 5.31
N PHE A 18 -10.10 -5.76 5.71
CA PHE A 18 -11.31 -4.95 5.90
C PHE A 18 -11.13 -3.89 7.00
N LYS A 19 -10.37 -4.25 8.05
CA LYS A 19 -10.08 -3.40 9.20
C LYS A 19 -8.72 -3.72 9.78
N GLU A 20 -8.22 -2.82 10.60
CA GLU A 20 -6.91 -2.94 11.23
C GLU A 20 -6.78 -4.13 12.18
N ASN A 21 -5.56 -4.66 12.24
CA ASN A 21 -5.09 -5.71 13.14
C ASN A 21 -5.96 -6.98 13.14
N CYS A 22 -6.47 -7.34 11.96
CA CYS A 22 -7.38 -8.46 11.74
C CYS A 22 -7.10 -9.07 10.37
N PRO A 23 -7.10 -10.41 10.21
CA PRO A 23 -6.82 -11.06 8.93
C PRO A 23 -7.99 -11.01 7.94
N ASP A 24 -9.17 -10.52 8.33
CA ASP A 24 -10.37 -10.59 7.49
C ASP A 24 -10.23 -9.69 6.26
N ILE A 25 -10.26 -10.31 5.08
CA ILE A 25 -10.17 -9.61 3.79
C ILE A 25 -11.53 -9.42 3.11
N ARG A 26 -12.61 -9.98 3.66
CA ARG A 26 -13.94 -9.95 3.01
C ARG A 26 -14.51 -8.54 3.03
N ASN A 27 -15.11 -8.13 1.91
CA ASN A 27 -15.70 -6.80 1.73
C ASN A 27 -14.68 -5.64 1.88
N SER A 28 -13.39 -5.91 1.68
CA SER A 28 -12.39 -4.85 1.73
C SER A 28 -12.57 -3.90 0.54
N ARG A 29 -12.79 -2.62 0.85
CA ARG A 29 -12.84 -1.55 -0.16
C ARG A 29 -11.47 -1.12 -0.67
N VAL A 30 -10.40 -1.73 -0.13
CA VAL A 30 -9.04 -1.46 -0.60
C VAL A 30 -8.84 -2.01 -2.02
N ILE A 31 -9.62 -3.03 -2.41
CA ILE A 31 -9.60 -3.58 -3.77
C ILE A 31 -9.93 -2.51 -4.81
N ASP A 32 -10.93 -1.66 -4.56
CA ASP A 32 -11.29 -0.53 -5.43
C ASP A 32 -10.07 0.39 -5.71
N ILE A 33 -9.23 0.63 -4.69
CA ILE A 33 -8.03 1.47 -4.82
C ILE A 33 -6.97 0.78 -5.70
N ILE A 34 -6.78 -0.52 -5.48
CA ILE A 34 -5.79 -1.32 -6.22
C ILE A 34 -6.18 -1.40 -7.70
N GLU A 35 -7.44 -1.69 -8.00
CA GLU A 35 -7.96 -1.79 -9.36
C GLU A 35 -7.90 -0.45 -10.10
N GLU A 36 -8.27 0.66 -9.44
CA GLU A 36 -8.18 2.00 -10.02
C GLU A 36 -6.72 2.35 -10.39
N LEU A 37 -5.76 2.08 -9.50
CA LEU A 37 -4.33 2.28 -9.80
C LEU A 37 -3.86 1.42 -10.98
N GLN A 38 -4.23 0.14 -11.00
CA GLN A 38 -3.89 -0.76 -12.10
C GLN A 38 -4.49 -0.32 -13.43
N SER A 39 -5.69 0.29 -13.43
CA SER A 39 -6.33 0.84 -14.64
C SER A 39 -5.49 1.96 -15.29
N TYR A 40 -4.73 2.72 -14.50
CA TYR A 40 -3.76 3.71 -14.98
C TYR A 40 -2.39 3.12 -15.33
N HIS A 41 -2.28 1.78 -15.41
CA HIS A 41 -1.03 1.06 -15.70
C HIS A 41 0.06 1.30 -14.65
N VAL A 42 -0.33 1.46 -13.39
CA VAL A 42 0.58 1.49 -12.24
C VAL A 42 0.92 0.06 -11.85
N ASN A 43 2.18 -0.23 -11.57
CA ASN A 43 2.60 -1.49 -10.99
C ASN A 43 2.30 -1.46 -9.49
N VAL A 44 1.31 -2.21 -9.03
CA VAL A 44 0.87 -2.20 -7.63
C VAL A 44 1.39 -3.44 -6.90
N ASP A 45 2.22 -3.22 -5.89
CA ASP A 45 2.51 -4.22 -4.86
C ASP A 45 1.58 -3.99 -3.66
N VAL A 46 1.14 -5.07 -3.03
CA VAL A 46 0.30 -5.01 -1.83
C VAL A 46 1.04 -5.68 -0.67
N TYR A 47 1.13 -4.98 0.46
CA TYR A 47 1.74 -5.50 1.69
C TYR A 47 0.75 -5.46 2.84
N ASP A 48 0.46 -6.63 3.41
CA ASP A 48 -0.33 -6.75 4.63
C ASP A 48 0.20 -7.94 5.46
N PRO A 49 0.74 -7.71 6.67
CA PRO A 49 1.25 -8.78 7.52
C PRO A 49 0.14 -9.62 8.20
N TRP A 50 -1.11 -9.16 8.19
CA TRP A 50 -2.24 -9.85 8.81
C TRP A 50 -2.99 -10.76 7.83
N ALA A 51 -3.04 -10.42 6.54
CA ALA A 51 -3.76 -11.20 5.55
C ALA A 51 -3.02 -12.48 5.13
N SER A 52 -3.80 -13.52 4.81
CA SER A 52 -3.28 -14.76 4.21
C SER A 52 -2.97 -14.54 2.73
N LYS A 53 -1.75 -14.90 2.30
CA LYS A 53 -1.35 -14.82 0.89
C LYS A 53 -2.25 -15.67 0.00
N ASP A 54 -2.56 -16.89 0.44
CA ASP A 54 -3.33 -17.85 -0.35
C ASP A 54 -4.79 -17.41 -0.49
N GLU A 55 -5.39 -16.85 0.57
CA GLU A 55 -6.75 -16.33 0.53
C GLU A 55 -6.86 -15.10 -0.37
N VAL A 56 -5.92 -14.16 -0.29
CA VAL A 56 -5.88 -12.98 -1.18
C VAL A 56 -5.71 -13.39 -2.63
N LYS A 57 -4.88 -14.40 -2.90
CA LYS A 57 -4.70 -14.92 -4.26
C LYS A 57 -5.97 -15.58 -4.79
N HIS A 58 -6.64 -16.38 -3.95
CA HIS A 58 -7.86 -17.08 -4.33
C HIS A 58 -9.04 -16.13 -4.56
N GLU A 59 -9.24 -15.16 -3.67
CA GLU A 59 -10.39 -14.24 -3.69
C GLU A 59 -10.22 -13.13 -4.74
N TYR A 60 -9.01 -12.56 -4.85
CA TYR A 60 -8.77 -11.35 -5.65
C TYR A 60 -7.77 -11.54 -6.80
N GLY A 61 -7.13 -12.72 -6.92
CA GLY A 61 -6.09 -12.96 -7.94
C GLY A 61 -4.77 -12.23 -7.68
N LEU A 62 -4.65 -11.49 -6.59
CA LEU A 62 -3.51 -10.64 -6.26
C LEU A 62 -2.37 -11.42 -5.58
N GLU A 63 -1.13 -11.07 -5.90
CA GLU A 63 0.02 -11.53 -5.12
C GLU A 63 0.19 -10.62 -3.88
N LEU A 64 0.20 -11.23 -2.70
CA LEU A 64 0.40 -10.51 -1.45
C LEU A 64 1.84 -10.66 -0.94
N ILE A 65 2.44 -9.53 -0.55
CA ILE A 65 3.65 -9.49 0.26
C ILE A 65 3.23 -9.54 1.73
N THR A 66 3.76 -10.48 2.51
CA THR A 66 3.45 -10.61 3.96
C THR A 66 4.66 -10.31 4.84
N GLN A 67 5.85 -10.13 4.25
CA GLN A 67 7.10 -9.84 4.95
C GLN A 67 7.83 -8.67 4.30
N THR A 68 8.37 -7.77 5.11
CA THR A 68 9.05 -6.54 4.64
C THR A 68 10.21 -6.80 3.70
N LYS A 69 10.86 -7.96 3.78
CA LYS A 69 11.93 -8.39 2.86
C LYS A 69 11.49 -8.49 1.40
N GLY A 70 10.18 -8.58 1.13
CA GLY A 70 9.62 -8.61 -0.22
C GLY A 70 9.37 -7.22 -0.81
N LEU A 71 9.51 -6.15 -0.01
CA LEU A 71 9.29 -4.78 -0.45
C LEU A 71 10.45 -4.26 -1.30
N LYS A 72 10.12 -3.50 -2.34
CA LYS A 72 11.10 -2.77 -3.16
C LYS A 72 11.56 -1.49 -2.46
N SER A 73 12.59 -0.84 -3.00
CA SER A 73 13.18 0.40 -2.48
C SER A 73 12.93 1.64 -3.34
N ASN A 74 12.01 1.56 -4.30
CA ASN A 74 11.81 2.58 -5.33
C ASN A 74 10.32 2.83 -5.66
N TYR A 75 9.45 2.81 -4.64
CA TYR A 75 8.04 3.14 -4.84
C TYR A 75 7.83 4.65 -5.06
N ASP A 76 7.13 5.00 -6.13
CA ASP A 76 6.74 6.36 -6.47
C ASP A 76 5.50 6.80 -5.70
N ALA A 77 4.70 5.85 -5.20
CA ALA A 77 3.63 6.11 -4.27
C ALA A 77 3.59 5.01 -3.20
N ILE A 78 3.42 5.40 -1.94
CA ILE A 78 3.11 4.49 -0.84
C ILE A 78 1.79 4.94 -0.25
N ILE A 79 0.77 4.10 -0.33
CA ILE A 79 -0.59 4.40 0.13
C ILE A 79 -0.89 3.57 1.38
N LEU A 80 -1.19 4.23 2.49
CA LEU A 80 -1.70 3.58 3.70
C LEU A 80 -3.21 3.42 3.61
N ALA A 81 -3.67 2.22 3.29
CA ALA A 81 -5.10 1.92 3.12
C ALA A 81 -5.74 1.41 4.42
N VAL A 82 -4.98 0.72 5.27
CA VAL A 82 -5.43 0.17 6.57
C VAL A 82 -4.47 0.55 7.68
N SER A 83 -4.99 0.86 8.86
CA SER A 83 -4.23 1.36 10.01
C SER A 83 -3.62 0.28 10.90
N HIS A 84 -2.89 -0.69 10.33
CA HIS A 84 -2.19 -1.68 11.15
C HIS A 84 -1.08 -1.04 11.97
N LYS A 85 -0.94 -1.47 13.23
CA LYS A 85 0.08 -0.93 14.15
C LYS A 85 1.51 -1.18 13.66
N GLU A 86 1.71 -2.24 12.87
CA GLU A 86 3.00 -2.61 12.27
C GLU A 86 3.53 -1.52 11.34
N PHE A 87 2.65 -0.79 10.64
CA PHE A 87 3.04 0.22 9.65
C PHE A 87 3.69 1.46 10.28
N VAL A 88 3.39 1.77 11.53
CA VAL A 88 4.04 2.89 12.26
C VAL A 88 5.56 2.69 12.38
N LYS A 89 6.02 1.43 12.41
CA LYS A 89 7.44 1.09 12.56
C LYS A 89 8.13 0.76 11.24
N LEU A 90 7.41 0.78 10.12
CA LEU A 90 7.96 0.49 8.81
C LEU A 90 8.82 1.68 8.34
N PRO A 91 10.10 1.48 7.93
CA PRO A 91 10.94 2.56 7.43
C PRO A 91 10.52 2.99 6.00
N LEU A 92 9.37 3.66 5.88
CA LEU A 92 8.75 4.04 4.60
C LEU A 92 9.71 4.80 3.67
N HIS A 93 10.55 5.68 4.23
CA HIS A 93 11.54 6.44 3.47
C HIS A 93 12.57 5.55 2.75
N SER A 94 12.92 4.38 3.30
CA SER A 94 13.83 3.43 2.65
C SER A 94 13.17 2.67 1.50
N HIS A 95 11.84 2.71 1.42
CA HIS A 95 11.06 2.06 0.37
C HIS A 95 10.58 3.04 -0.72
N LYS A 96 10.63 4.34 -0.44
CA LYS A 96 10.14 5.41 -1.31
C LYS A 96 11.24 5.87 -2.28
N SER A 97 10.87 6.14 -3.53
CA SER A 97 11.75 6.82 -4.48
C SER A 97 11.99 8.29 -4.07
N ASP A 98 13.04 8.90 -4.61
CA ASP A 98 13.41 10.30 -4.30
C ASP A 98 12.26 11.28 -4.53
N LYS A 99 11.45 11.05 -5.58
CA LYS A 99 10.30 11.86 -5.95
C LYS A 99 8.96 11.26 -5.50
N GLY A 100 9.00 10.08 -4.89
CA GLY A 100 7.80 9.37 -4.48
C GLY A 100 7.08 10.06 -3.32
N VAL A 101 5.81 9.71 -3.12
CA VAL A 101 4.96 10.29 -2.09
C VAL A 101 4.42 9.23 -1.14
N VAL A 102 4.25 9.58 0.14
CA VAL A 102 3.49 8.78 1.10
C VAL A 102 2.14 9.44 1.33
N PHE A 103 1.06 8.70 1.05
CA PHE A 103 -0.31 9.13 1.26
C PHE A 103 -0.97 8.30 2.35
N ASP A 104 -1.44 8.97 3.39
CA ASP A 104 -2.13 8.33 4.50
C ASP A 104 -3.63 8.63 4.48
N VAL A 105 -4.42 7.63 4.04
CA VAL A 105 -5.89 7.74 3.96
C VAL A 105 -6.53 7.74 5.35
N LYS A 106 -5.82 7.26 6.38
CA LYS A 106 -6.36 7.00 7.71
C LYS A 106 -5.77 7.89 8.79
N SER A 107 -4.83 8.77 8.45
CA SER A 107 -4.14 9.65 9.39
C SER A 107 -3.50 8.91 10.58
N LEU A 108 -2.90 7.73 10.32
CA LEU A 108 -2.21 6.91 11.32
C LEU A 108 -0.73 7.30 11.52
N LEU A 109 -0.04 7.70 10.45
CA LEU A 109 1.40 7.90 10.45
C LEU A 109 1.80 9.25 11.09
N PRO A 110 3.00 9.34 11.70
CA PRO A 110 3.54 10.62 12.15
C PRO A 110 3.63 11.62 10.99
N LYS A 111 3.37 12.90 11.26
CA LYS A 111 3.43 13.97 10.24
C LYS A 111 4.76 14.05 9.49
N ALA A 112 5.86 13.66 10.12
CA ALA A 112 7.19 13.64 9.50
C ALA A 112 7.36 12.53 8.44
N SER A 113 6.46 11.54 8.42
CA SER A 113 6.52 10.36 7.57
C SER A 113 5.54 10.41 6.39
N VAL A 114 4.75 11.47 6.24
CA VAL A 114 3.70 11.61 5.22
C VAL A 114 3.84 12.90 4.42
N ASP A 115 3.60 12.81 3.11
CA ASP A 115 3.57 13.98 2.23
C ASP A 115 2.17 14.59 2.16
N ALA A 116 1.12 13.79 2.38
CA ALA A 116 -0.27 14.22 2.48
C ALA A 116 -1.12 13.22 3.30
N SER A 117 -2.18 13.73 3.93
CA SER A 117 -3.20 12.95 4.64
C SER A 117 -4.59 13.56 4.41
N LEU A 118 -5.65 12.75 4.50
CA LEU A 118 -7.05 13.20 4.49
C LEU A 118 -7.61 13.32 5.92
#